data_AF-A0A7J7M487-F1
#
_entry.id   AF-A0A7J7M487-F1
#
_cell.length_a   1.000
_cell.length_b   1.000
_cell.length_c   1.000
_cell.angle_alpha   90.00
_cell.angle_beta   90.00
_cell.angle_gamma   90.00
#
_symmetry.space_group_name_H-M   'P 1'
#
loop_
_entity.id
_entity.type
_entity.pdbx_description
1 polymer ?
#
loop_
_entity_poly.entity_id
_entity_poly.type
_entity_poly.pdbx_seq_one_letter_code
_entity_poly.pdbx_strand_id
1 'polypeptide(L)'
;MLLEDGQIHEKKVSWVEAQIRRSEVESLTQLFGEGEVSLEWKIPEYYHPDLPFHFVNLPSEDVARNIANRSIVVKGTCELWGEGSTYEELEAVIKDYPNEH
;
A
#
# COMPACT_ATOMS: atom_id res chain seq x y z
N MET A 1 15.77 23.09 7.14
CA MET A 1 16.58 22.33 6.17
C MET A 1 15.61 21.91 5.09
N LEU A 2 15.68 22.59 3.95
CA LEU A 2 14.80 22.38 2.81
C LEU A 2 15.06 20.97 2.27
N LEU A 3 14.02 20.18 2.06
CA LEU A 3 14.07 19.03 1.17
C LEU A 3 13.08 19.26 0.06
N GLU A 4 13.66 19.28 -1.14
CA GLU A 4 13.08 19.58 -2.44
C GLU A 4 12.21 18.42 -2.93
N ASP A 5 11.18 18.78 -3.69
CA ASP A 5 10.53 18.07 -4.79
C ASP A 5 10.67 16.53 -4.86
N GLY A 6 9.51 15.85 -4.77
CA GLY A 6 9.33 14.51 -5.33
C GLY A 6 8.75 13.44 -4.40
N GLN A 7 8.15 13.79 -3.26
CA GLN A 7 7.55 12.77 -2.41
C GLN A 7 6.22 12.28 -3.01
N ILE A 8 6.28 11.12 -3.65
CA ILE A 8 5.12 10.28 -3.93
C ILE A 8 4.54 9.85 -2.57
N HIS A 9 3.65 10.67 -2.02
CA HIS A 9 2.88 10.37 -0.82
C HIS A 9 1.62 9.62 -1.22
N GLU A 10 1.76 8.34 -1.53
CA GLU A 10 0.60 7.46 -1.56
C GLU A 10 1.01 6.05 -1.11
N LYS A 11 0.77 5.76 0.18
CA LYS A 11 0.93 4.42 0.74
C LYS A 11 -0.38 3.65 0.58
N LYS A 12 -0.38 2.62 -0.27
CA LYS A 12 -1.59 1.82 -0.59
C LYS A 12 -1.44 0.36 -0.22
N VAL A 13 -2.03 -0.02 0.88
CA VAL A 13 -1.91 -1.38 1.42
C VAL A 13 -2.95 -2.30 0.78
N SER A 14 -2.57 -3.55 0.46
CA SER A 14 -3.51 -4.53 -0.10
C SER A 14 -3.38 -5.92 0.54
N TRP A 15 -4.50 -6.67 0.56
CA TRP A 15 -4.68 -7.97 1.22
C TRP A 15 -4.10 -9.13 0.41
N VAL A 16 -3.01 -9.76 0.87
CA VAL A 16 -2.26 -10.71 0.01
C VAL A 16 -1.61 -11.93 0.70
N GLU A 17 -2.31 -13.04 0.95
CA GLU A 17 -1.75 -14.38 1.26
C GLU A 17 -1.01 -15.05 0.07
N ALA A 18 0.18 -15.57 0.38
CA ALA A 18 0.99 -16.61 -0.27
C ALA A 18 1.27 -16.49 -1.80
N GLN A 19 2.45 -15.94 -2.12
CA GLN A 19 3.23 -16.01 -3.38
C GLN A 19 2.53 -15.77 -4.73
N ILE A 20 1.48 -16.53 -5.07
CA ILE A 20 0.62 -16.35 -6.26
C ILE A 20 0.13 -14.89 -6.37
N ARG A 21 0.01 -14.28 -5.20
CA ARG A 21 -0.70 -13.05 -5.02
C ARG A 21 0.15 -11.80 -5.26
N ARG A 22 1.47 -11.88 -5.01
CA ARG A 22 2.43 -10.86 -5.45
C ARG A 22 2.50 -10.80 -6.97
N SER A 23 2.65 -11.96 -7.63
CA SER A 23 2.74 -12.04 -9.09
C SER A 23 1.47 -11.55 -9.80
N GLU A 24 0.29 -11.81 -9.24
CA GLU A 24 -0.97 -11.29 -9.78
C GLU A 24 -1.05 -9.77 -9.64
N VAL A 25 -0.72 -9.23 -8.45
CA VAL A 25 -0.71 -7.77 -8.23
C VAL A 25 0.30 -7.08 -9.16
N GLU A 26 1.50 -7.65 -9.35
CA GLU A 26 2.51 -7.14 -10.30
C GLU A 26 1.98 -7.17 -11.74
N SER A 27 1.37 -8.27 -12.18
CA SER A 27 0.81 -8.39 -13.52
C SER A 27 -0.33 -7.41 -13.78
N LEU A 28 -1.23 -7.24 -12.80
CA LEU A 28 -2.34 -6.28 -12.89
C LEU A 28 -1.83 -4.85 -12.87
N THR A 29 -0.79 -4.56 -12.09
CA THR A 29 -0.14 -3.24 -12.08
C THR A 29 0.51 -2.94 -13.43
N GLN A 30 1.19 -3.91 -14.04
CA GLN A 30 1.74 -3.73 -15.40
C GLN A 30 0.64 -3.53 -16.45
N LEU A 31 -0.53 -4.14 -16.27
CA LEU A 31 -1.65 -4.03 -17.19
C LEU A 31 -2.39 -2.68 -17.08
N PHE A 32 -2.54 -2.15 -15.86
CA PHE A 32 -3.36 -0.97 -15.59
C PHE A 32 -2.56 0.28 -15.20
N GLY A 33 -1.29 0.12 -14.88
CA GLY A 33 -0.37 1.21 -14.60
C GLY A 33 0.11 1.88 -15.87
N GLU A 34 0.38 3.18 -15.80
CA GLU A 34 0.97 3.92 -16.91
C GLU A 34 2.50 3.79 -16.86
N GLY A 35 3.09 3.20 -17.89
CA GLY A 35 4.55 3.05 -18.01
C GLY A 35 5.14 1.86 -17.24
N GLU A 36 6.46 1.88 -17.05
CA GLU A 36 7.18 0.83 -16.30
C GLU A 36 6.97 1.05 -14.80
N VAL A 37 5.97 0.38 -14.22
CA VAL A 37 5.63 0.52 -12.81
C VAL A 37 6.41 -0.50 -11.98
N SER A 38 7.39 -0.02 -11.19
CA SER A 38 8.04 -0.83 -10.16
C SER A 38 7.27 -0.74 -8.84
N LEU A 39 6.67 -1.85 -8.40
CA LEU A 39 6.03 -1.92 -7.10
C LEU A 39 7.08 -1.99 -5.98
N GLU A 40 6.96 -1.13 -4.99
CA GLU A 40 7.74 -1.24 -3.76
C GLU A 40 6.95 -2.02 -2.71
N TRP A 41 7.32 -3.26 -2.50
CA TRP A 41 6.79 -4.08 -1.41
C TRP A 41 7.48 -3.74 -0.10
N LYS A 42 6.70 -3.48 0.96
CA LYS A 42 7.22 -3.19 2.30
C LYS A 42 6.79 -4.27 3.29
N ILE A 43 7.69 -4.57 4.22
CA ILE A 43 7.39 -5.39 5.39
C ILE A 43 7.00 -4.41 6.50
N PRO A 44 5.82 -4.54 7.13
CA PRO A 44 5.44 -3.72 8.27
C PRO A 44 6.47 -3.85 9.39
N GLU A 45 6.71 -2.76 10.14
CA GLU A 45 7.63 -2.77 11.28
C GLU A 45 7.18 -3.78 12.36
N TYR A 46 5.86 -3.94 12.50
CA TYR A 46 5.21 -4.87 13.42
C TYR A 46 4.63 -6.09 12.70
N TYR A 47 5.43 -6.70 11.80
CA TYR A 47 5.03 -7.90 11.09
C TYR A 47 4.88 -9.10 12.04
N HIS A 48 3.74 -9.78 11.95
CA HIS A 48 3.50 -11.07 12.57
C HIS A 48 3.27 -12.10 11.45
N PRO A 49 3.86 -13.31 11.52
CA PRO A 49 3.79 -14.30 10.43
C PRO A 49 2.37 -14.68 9.99
N ASP A 50 1.42 -14.58 10.91
CA ASP A 50 0.01 -14.89 10.66
C ASP A 50 -0.80 -13.67 10.15
N LEU A 51 -0.19 -12.51 9.92
CA LEU A 51 -0.89 -11.34 9.39
C LEU A 51 -1.12 -11.48 7.88
N PRO A 52 -2.38 -11.40 7.41
CA PRO A 52 -2.72 -11.57 5.99
C PRO A 52 -2.47 -10.32 5.13
N PHE A 53 -1.69 -9.35 5.62
CA PHE A 53 -1.53 -8.02 5.03
C PHE A 53 -0.15 -7.84 4.38
N HIS A 54 -0.13 -7.19 3.22
CA HIS A 54 1.11 -6.76 2.58
C HIS A 54 1.06 -5.28 2.29
N PHE A 55 2.17 -4.59 2.54
CA PHE A 55 2.29 -3.20 2.16
C PHE A 55 2.91 -3.10 0.78
N VAL A 56 2.31 -2.24 -0.02
CA VAL A 56 2.80 -1.92 -1.36
C VAL A 56 2.61 -0.42 -1.59
N ASN A 57 3.53 0.20 -2.32
CA ASN A 57 3.30 1.54 -2.86
C ASN A 57 2.74 1.37 -4.27
N LEU A 58 1.56 1.95 -4.54
CA LEU A 58 0.93 1.94 -5.86
C LEU A 58 0.94 3.36 -6.44
N PRO A 59 1.02 3.51 -7.77
CA PRO A 59 1.23 4.81 -8.40
C PRO A 59 0.00 5.73 -8.40
N SER A 60 -1.23 5.20 -8.31
CA SER A 60 -2.47 6.01 -8.32
C SER A 60 -3.68 5.23 -7.79
N GLU A 61 -4.73 5.93 -7.34
CA GLU A 61 -5.89 5.28 -6.67
C GLU A 61 -6.63 4.40 -7.67
N ASP A 62 -6.67 4.84 -8.92
CA ASP A 62 -7.24 4.11 -10.03
C ASP A 62 -6.55 2.76 -10.26
N VAL A 63 -5.23 2.68 -10.12
CA VAL A 63 -4.51 1.39 -10.19
C VAL A 63 -4.92 0.48 -9.03
N ALA A 64 -5.02 1.01 -7.81
CA ALA A 64 -5.53 0.25 -6.66
C ALA A 64 -6.94 -0.30 -6.89
N ARG A 65 -7.83 0.53 -7.45
CA ARG A 65 -9.21 0.16 -7.77
C ARG A 65 -9.27 -0.90 -8.86
N ASN A 66 -8.47 -0.76 -9.91
CA ASN A 66 -8.40 -1.74 -11.00
C ASN A 66 -7.89 -3.10 -10.50
N ILE A 67 -6.85 -3.12 -9.65
CA ILE A 67 -6.36 -4.35 -9.03
C ILE A 67 -7.46 -4.99 -8.18
N ALA A 68 -8.11 -4.23 -7.30
CA ALA A 68 -9.18 -4.76 -6.44
C ALA A 68 -10.37 -5.33 -7.23
N ASN A 69 -10.76 -4.69 -8.34
CA ASN A 69 -11.88 -5.12 -9.17
C ASN A 69 -11.58 -6.34 -10.06
N ARG A 70 -10.31 -6.55 -10.40
CA ARG A 70 -9.89 -7.59 -11.37
C ARG A 70 -9.20 -8.76 -10.72
N SER A 71 -8.73 -8.61 -9.49
CA SER A 71 -8.04 -9.67 -8.80
C SER A 71 -9.00 -10.72 -8.28
N ILE A 72 -8.62 -11.98 -8.41
CA ILE A 72 -9.36 -13.13 -7.87
C ILE A 72 -9.03 -13.35 -6.38
N VAL A 73 -7.81 -12.96 -6.02
CA VAL A 73 -7.14 -13.31 -4.77
C VAL A 73 -7.07 -12.14 -3.79
N VAL A 74 -6.98 -10.90 -4.27
CA VAL A 74 -7.03 -9.71 -3.42
C VAL A 74 -8.46 -9.54 -2.90
N LYS A 75 -8.61 -9.47 -1.57
CA LYS A 75 -9.92 -9.29 -0.93
C LYS A 75 -10.29 -7.83 -0.67
N GLY A 76 -9.30 -6.95 -0.76
CA GLY A 76 -9.48 -5.51 -0.67
C GLY A 76 -8.15 -4.78 -0.82
N THR A 77 -8.26 -3.47 -0.99
CA THR A 77 -7.17 -2.50 -0.91
C THR A 77 -7.64 -1.40 0.04
N CYS A 78 -6.77 -0.94 0.92
CA CYS A 78 -7.06 0.17 1.81
C CYS A 78 -5.83 1.07 1.90
N GLU A 79 -6.08 2.36 2.04
CA GLU A 79 -5.02 3.31 2.31
C GLU A 79 -4.47 3.10 3.72
N LEU A 80 -3.17 3.32 3.88
CA LEU A 80 -2.51 3.25 5.18
C LEU A 80 -2.24 4.66 5.71
N TRP A 81 -2.99 5.04 6.75
CA TRP A 81 -2.86 6.35 7.40
C TRP A 81 -1.83 6.37 8.52
N GLY A 82 -1.50 5.23 9.12
CA GLY A 82 -0.55 5.16 10.22
C GLY A 82 -0.35 3.77 10.79
N GLU A 83 0.73 3.61 11.56
CA GLU A 83 1.10 2.38 12.26
C GLU A 83 1.65 2.74 13.65
N GLY A 84 1.52 1.83 14.61
CA GLY A 84 2.08 1.99 15.95
C GLY A 84 2.03 0.68 16.74
N SER A 85 2.98 0.50 17.67
CA SER A 85 3.00 -0.68 18.57
C SER A 85 2.08 -0.50 19.78
N THR A 86 1.74 0.75 20.09
CA THR A 86 0.84 1.15 21.16
C THR A 86 -0.27 2.04 20.61
N TYR A 87 -1.34 2.19 21.38
CA TYR A 87 -2.44 3.07 21.00
C TYR A 87 -1.99 4.53 20.91
N GLU A 88 -1.13 4.97 21.83
CA GLU A 88 -0.61 6.33 21.92
C GLU A 88 0.28 6.67 20.71
N GLU A 89 1.14 5.73 20.28
CA GLU A 89 1.93 5.88 19.06
C GLU A 89 1.05 5.99 17.81
N LEU A 90 0.09 5.08 17.67
CA LEU A 90 -0.84 5.10 16.54
C LEU A 90 -1.66 6.39 16.50
N GLU A 91 -2.16 6.84 17.65
CA GLU A 91 -2.91 8.09 17.78
C GLU A 91 -2.06 9.30 17.35
N ALA A 92 -0.80 9.36 17.78
CA ALA A 92 0.11 10.44 17.40
C ALA A 92 0.36 10.46 15.88
N VAL A 93 0.59 9.29 15.26
CA VAL A 93 0.80 9.17 13.81
C VAL A 93 -0.44 9.59 13.04
N ILE A 94 -1.63 9.13 13.44
CA ILE A 94 -2.89 9.50 12.77
C ILE A 94 -3.15 11.00 12.88
N LYS A 95 -2.84 11.64 14.01
CA LYS A 95 -3.01 13.09 14.21
C LYS A 95 -2.10 13.94 13.32
N ASP A 96 -0.93 13.42 12.97
CA ASP A 96 0.03 14.09 12.09
C ASP A 96 -0.25 13.83 10.60
N TYR A 97 -1.15 12.88 10.29
CA TYR A 97 -1.47 12.53 8.92
C TYR A 97 -2.10 13.74 8.19
N PRO A 98 -1.58 14.11 7.00
CA PRO A 98 -2.05 15.29 6.28
C PRO A 98 -3.51 15.12 5.85
N ASN A 99 -4.35 16.08 6.22
CA ASN A 99 -5.72 16.17 5.72
C ASN A 99 -5.69 16.78 4.30
N GLU A 100 -5.32 15.98 3.30
CA GLU A 100 -5.51 16.36 1.90
C GLU A 100 -6.79 15.68 1.37
N HIS A 101 -7.80 16.51 1.09
CA HIS A 101 -9.02 16.14 0.37
C HIS A 101 -9.20 17.08 -0.82
#